data_AF-A0A7J3P2W1-F1
#
_entry.id   AF-A0A7J3P2W1-F1
#
_cell.length_a   1.000
_cell.length_b   1.000
_cell.length_c   1.000
_cell.angle_alpha   90.00
_cell.angle_beta   90.00
_cell.angle_gamma   90.00
#
_symmetry.space_group_name_H-M   'P 1'
#
loop_
_entity.id
_entity.type
_entity.pdbx_description
1 polymer ?
#
loop_
_entity_poly.entity_id
_entity_poly.type
_entity_poly.pdbx_seq_one_letter_code
_entity_poly.pdbx_strand_id
1 'polypeptide(L)' 'MVRLFRTPVVVEGRKVGEWFWGVTCDACLVEIDAAHEVTRCPHCGAVFHSFCYNALLASKGKCPKCKMDLA' A
#
# COMPACT_ATOMS: atom_id res chain seq x y z
N MET A 1 -23.59 29.07 2.15
CA MET A 1 -22.18 29.44 1.91
C MET A 1 -21.35 28.96 3.09
N VAL A 2 -20.94 27.69 3.11
CA VAL A 2 -20.11 27.17 4.21
C VAL A 2 -18.67 27.58 3.90
N ARG A 3 -18.12 28.53 4.67
CA ARG A 3 -16.71 28.91 4.57
C ARG A 3 -15.86 27.73 5.05
N LEU A 4 -15.51 26.84 4.14
CA LEU A 4 -14.54 25.75 4.34
C LEU A 4 -13.13 26.34 4.34
N PHE A 5 -12.73 26.99 5.43
CA PHE A 5 -11.33 27.28 5.72
C PHE A 5 -11.09 27.09 7.21
N ARG A 6 -11.31 25.87 7.72
CA ARG A 6 -10.67 25.46 8.97
C ARG A 6 -9.21 25.21 8.62
N THR A 7 -8.34 26.15 8.98
CA THR A 7 -6.90 25.92 8.99
C THR A 7 -6.61 24.59 9.68
N PRO A 8 -5.78 23.71 9.09
CA PRO A 8 -5.43 22.44 9.71
C PRO A 8 -4.80 22.74 11.08
N VAL A 9 -5.34 22.13 12.14
CA VAL A 9 -4.78 22.27 13.48
C VAL A 9 -3.46 21.51 13.48
N VAL A 10 -2.34 22.23 13.63
CA VAL A 10 -1.01 21.61 13.76
C VAL A 10 -0.61 21.67 15.23
N VAL A 11 -0.53 20.53 15.90
CA VAL A 11 0.10 20.43 17.23
C VAL A 11 1.44 19.74 17.08
N GLU A 12 2.49 20.31 17.67
CA GLU A 12 3.84 19.71 17.67
C GLU A 12 4.35 19.34 16.25
N GLY A 13 4.00 20.15 15.25
CA GLY A 13 4.39 19.93 13.85
C GLY A 13 3.57 18.88 13.09
N ARG A 14 2.58 18.23 13.72
CA ARG A 14 1.69 17.24 13.08
C ARG A 14 0.30 17.82 12.83
N LYS A 15 -0.21 17.66 11.60
CA LYS A 15 -1.59 18.04 11.24
C LYS A 15 -2.59 17.08 11.89
N VAL A 16 -3.41 17.59 12.79
CA VAL A 16 -4.50 16.85 13.45
C VAL A 16 -5.62 16.61 12.44
N GLY A 17 -6.06 15.36 12.35
CA GLY A 17 -7.16 14.94 11.48
C GLY A 17 -6.73 14.42 10.09
N GLU A 18 -5.42 14.44 9.79
CA GLU A 18 -4.88 13.80 8.59
C GLU A 18 -4.60 12.32 8.91
N TRP A 19 -5.49 11.43 8.47
CA TRP A 19 -5.30 9.99 8.59
C TRP A 19 -4.46 9.52 7.42
N PHE A 20 -3.21 9.14 7.68
CA PHE A 20 -2.35 8.51 6.68
C PHE A 20 -2.60 7.00 6.70
N TRP A 21 -3.36 6.51 5.73
CA TRP A 21 -3.46 5.07 5.49
C TRP A 21 -2.18 4.64 4.78
N GLY A 22 -1.27 4.01 5.51
CA GLY A 22 -0.06 3.42 4.95
C GLY A 22 -0.40 2.41 3.86
N VAL A 23 0.53 2.19 2.93
CA VAL A 23 0.36 1.15 1.91
C VAL A 23 0.68 -0.19 2.57
N THR A 24 -0.24 -1.16 2.52
CA THR A 24 -0.02 -2.51 3.06
C THR A 24 0.23 -3.51 1.94
N CYS A 25 1.10 -4.48 2.20
CA CYS A 25 1.39 -5.56 1.27
C CYS A 25 0.17 -6.50 1.18
N ASP A 26 -0.41 -6.67 -0.01
CA ASP A 26 -1.56 -7.55 -0.26
C ASP A 26 -1.23 -9.06 -0.08
N ALA A 27 0.04 -9.42 0.19
CA ALA A 27 0.46 -10.80 0.47
C ALA A 27 0.66 -11.10 1.97
N CYS A 28 1.43 -10.27 2.68
CA CYS A 28 1.74 -10.51 4.10
C CYS A 28 0.93 -9.63 5.07
N LEU A 29 0.16 -8.67 4.54
CA LEU A 29 -0.66 -7.73 5.31
C LEU A 29 0.13 -6.80 6.24
N VAL A 30 1.45 -6.72 6.05
CA VAL A 30 2.34 -5.80 6.76
C VAL A 30 2.46 -4.49 5.98
N GLU A 31 2.58 -3.37 6.69
CA GLU A 31 2.84 -2.05 6.11
C GLU A 31 4.14 -2.05 5.31
N ILE A 32 4.12 -1.33 4.18
CA ILE A 32 5.26 -1.13 3.31
C ILE A 32 5.88 0.22 3.68
N ASP A 33 7.03 0.17 4.33
CA ASP A 33 7.85 1.36 4.57
C ASP A 33 8.49 1.90 3.29
N ALA A 34 8.88 3.18 3.31
CA ALA A 34 9.60 3.83 2.20
C ALA A 34 10.95 3.17 1.86
N ALA A 35 11.51 2.36 2.76
CA ALA A 35 12.74 1.59 2.53
C ALA A 35 12.50 0.28 1.77
N HIS A 36 11.25 -0.19 1.67
CA HIS A 36 10.94 -1.44 0.99
C HIS A 36 10.69 -1.20 -0.51
N GLU A 37 11.36 -2.00 -1.35
CA GLU A 37 11.05 -2.04 -2.77
C GLU A 37 9.68 -2.68 -3.00
N VAL A 38 8.82 -2.02 -3.78
CA VAL A 38 7.48 -2.49 -4.09
C VAL A 38 7.36 -2.97 -5.52
N THR A 39 6.63 -4.07 -5.68
CA THR A 39 6.20 -4.57 -6.98
C THR A 39 4.68 -4.63 -7.02
N ARG A 40 4.09 -4.32 -8.18
CA ARG A 40 2.64 -4.33 -8.36
C ARG A 40 2.21 -5.46 -9.28
N CYS A 41 1.07 -6.06 -8.97
CA CYS A 41 0.43 -6.98 -9.92
C CYS A 41 0.04 -6.23 -11.20
N PRO A 42 0.41 -6.72 -12.39
CA PRO A 42 0.12 -6.05 -13.66
C PRO A 42 -1.38 -6.01 -13.99
N HIS A 43 -2.19 -6.90 -13.40
CA HIS A 43 -3.62 -7.01 -13.71
C HIS A 43 -4.52 -6.17 -12.81
N CYS A 44 -4.27 -6.16 -11.49
CA CYS A 44 -5.16 -5.50 -10.53
C CYS A 44 -4.51 -4.38 -9.73
N GLY A 45 -3.21 -4.15 -9.92
CA GLY A 45 -2.47 -3.11 -9.21
C GLY A 45 -2.24 -3.38 -7.71
N ALA A 46 -2.55 -4.59 -7.22
CA ALA A 46 -2.22 -5.01 -5.85
C ALA A 46 -0.73 -4.80 -5.58
N VAL A 47 -0.40 -4.31 -4.38
CA VAL A 47 0.95 -3.89 -4.01
C VAL A 47 1.57 -4.94 -3.12
N PHE A 48 2.81 -5.31 -3.42
CA PHE A 48 3.57 -6.31 -2.68
C PHE A 48 4.96 -5.78 -2.37
N HIS A 49 5.54 -6.24 -1.26
CA HIS A 49 6.98 -6.21 -1.13
C HIS A 49 7.61 -7.03 -2.27
N SER A 50 8.72 -6.58 -2.83
CA SER A 50 9.40 -7.29 -3.91
C SER A 50 9.80 -8.71 -3.52
N PHE A 51 10.21 -8.93 -2.26
CA PHE A 51 10.47 -10.28 -1.75
C PHE A 51 9.20 -11.14 -1.66
N CYS A 52 8.06 -10.57 -1.24
CA CYS A 52 6.78 -11.27 -1.24
C CYS A 52 6.33 -11.61 -2.67
N TYR A 53 6.53 -10.70 -3.61
CA TYR A 53 6.23 -10.92 -5.02
C TYR A 53 7.03 -12.09 -5.59
N ASN A 54 8.33 -12.12 -5.33
CA ASN A 54 9.20 -13.22 -5.76
C ASN A 54 8.84 -14.56 -5.10
N ALA A 55 8.44 -14.56 -3.82
CA ALA A 55 7.95 -15.76 -3.15
C ALA A 55 6.63 -16.28 -3.76
N LEU A 56 5.74 -15.37 -4.19
CA LEU A 56 4.53 -15.74 -4.91
C LEU A 56 4.85 -16.35 -6.28
N LEU A 57 5.78 -15.76 -7.03
CA LEU A 57 6.28 -16.33 -8.29
C LEU A 57 6.87 -17.73 -8.12
N ALA A 58 7.67 -17.94 -7.07
CA ALA A 58 8.31 -19.23 -6.79
C ALA A 58 7.34 -20.34 -6.33
N SER A 59 6.14 -19.98 -5.87
CA SER A 59 5.15 -20.94 -5.37
C SER A 59 4.10 -21.30 -6.44
N LYS A 60 3.10 -20.45 -6.65
CA LYS A 60 2.01 -20.67 -7.62
C LYS A 60 1.98 -19.66 -8.75
N GLY A 61 2.73 -18.56 -8.64
CA GLY A 61 2.74 -17.47 -9.61
C GLY A 61 1.43 -16.72 -9.73
N LYS A 62 0.52 -16.80 -8.74
CA LYS A 62 -0.82 -16.19 -8.81
C LYS A 62 -1.01 -15.09 -7.77
N CYS A 63 -1.70 -14.02 -8.17
CA CYS A 63 -2.04 -12.91 -7.29
C CYS A 63 -3.06 -13.36 -6.22
N PRO A 64 -2.81 -13.13 -4.92
CA PRO A 64 -3.78 -13.44 -3.86
C PRO A 64 -5.13 -12.72 -4.01
N LYS A 65 -5.13 -11.54 -4.64
CA LYS A 65 -6.29 -10.65 -4.78
C LYS A 65 -7.14 -10.99 -6.00
N CYS A 66 -6.57 -10.95 -7.20
CA CYS A 66 -7.32 -11.17 -8.45
C CYS A 66 -7.18 -12.59 -9.02
N LYS A 67 -6.34 -13.46 -8.43
CA LYS A 67 -6.08 -14.85 -8.85
C LYS A 67 -5.47 -15.03 -10.25
N MET A 68 -5.19 -13.94 -10.96
CA MET A 68 -4.45 -13.94 -12.23
C MET A 68 -2.96 -14.22 -11.99
N ASP A 69 -2.28 -14.69 -13.03
CA ASP A 69 -0.85 -14.96 -13.00
C ASP A 69 -0.04 -13.65 -12.84
N LEU A 70 1.10 -13.75 -12.18
CA LEU A 70 2.02 -12.64 -11.87
C LEU A 70 3.22 -12.61 -12.84
N ALA A 71 3.28 -13.57 -13.77
CA ALA A 71 4.29 -13.71 -14.80
C ALA A 71 3.68 -13.39 -16.18
#